data_AF-A0A925KAH6-F1
#
_entry.id   AF-A0A925KAH6-F1
#
_cell.length_a   1.000
_cell.length_b   1.000
_cell.length_c   1.000
_cell.angle_alpha   90.00
_cell.angle_beta   90.00
_cell.angle_gamma   90.00
#
_symmetry.space_group_name_H-M   'P 1'
#
loop_
_entity.id
_entity.type
_entity.pdbx_description
1 polymer ?
#
loop_
_entity_poly.entity_id
_entity_poly.type
_entity_poly.pdbx_seq_one_letter_code
_entity_poly.pdbx_strand_id
1 'polypeptide(L)'
;MKLKSLPFYAIILLFFSCSDGLEKEIPSNFNRILTDTTNNHRAKWDLDQIAHYNSICEEIGLNKLYDGAESLEIRAWQQTSFFGMGTDEEIYSLKFADSIVHMTFYRIYCRKGNYDNDTYKTWNAFTEAKVDSFIAISKTFPSSIIDSLHIDSIWSLKSQSALEIPDNIRFTDGTTTSIEIANKEKYKLIKHHVAYAYYEKTKNENIKDFMNFHERVIRHLQVNKVYYPF
;
A
#
# COMPACT_ATOMS: atom_id res chain seq x y z
N MET A 1 19.25 -22.39 -68.96
CA MET A 1 18.87 -21.50 -67.85
C MET A 1 17.80 -22.21 -67.02
N LYS A 2 18.15 -22.74 -65.84
CA LYS A 2 17.21 -23.42 -64.94
C LYS A 2 16.94 -22.48 -63.76
N LEU A 3 15.73 -21.93 -63.67
CA LEU A 3 15.23 -21.32 -62.44
C LEU A 3 15.05 -22.44 -61.40
N LYS A 4 15.84 -22.41 -60.33
CA LYS A 4 15.61 -23.22 -59.14
C LYS A 4 14.85 -22.38 -58.12
N SER A 5 13.73 -22.94 -57.70
CA SER A 5 12.82 -22.47 -56.66
C SER A 5 13.50 -22.22 -55.31
N LEU A 6 13.07 -21.16 -54.64
CA LEU A 6 13.35 -20.87 -53.22
C LEU A 6 12.85 -22.01 -52.31
N PRO A 7 13.54 -22.31 -51.21
CA PRO A 7 12.89 -22.77 -50.00
C PRO A 7 12.54 -21.56 -49.12
N PHE A 8 11.25 -21.44 -48.86
CA PHE A 8 10.61 -20.52 -47.91
C PHE A 8 11.02 -20.95 -46.49
N TYR A 9 12.00 -20.27 -45.88
CA TYR A 9 12.30 -20.47 -44.46
C TYR A 9 11.17 -19.87 -43.64
N ALA A 10 10.26 -20.73 -43.17
CA ALA A 10 9.30 -20.41 -42.14
C ALA A 10 10.06 -20.11 -40.84
N ILE A 11 10.26 -18.82 -40.55
CA ILE A 11 10.67 -18.36 -39.22
C ILE A 11 9.47 -18.58 -38.31
N ILE A 12 9.44 -19.72 -37.62
CA ILE A 12 8.57 -19.94 -36.46
C ILE A 12 9.17 -19.11 -35.33
N LEU A 13 8.74 -17.84 -35.22
CA LEU A 13 8.87 -17.06 -34.00
C LEU A 13 7.96 -17.71 -32.97
N LEU A 14 8.52 -18.62 -32.18
CA LEU A 14 7.95 -19.03 -30.91
C LEU A 14 7.89 -17.78 -30.04
N PHE A 15 6.74 -17.09 -30.06
CA PHE A 15 6.32 -16.25 -28.95
C PHE A 15 6.19 -17.17 -27.74
N PHE A 16 7.28 -17.31 -26.98
CA PHE A 16 7.19 -17.67 -25.58
C PHE A 16 6.37 -16.57 -24.91
N SER A 17 5.07 -16.79 -24.90
CA SER A 17 4.13 -16.20 -23.98
C SER A 17 4.73 -16.34 -22.58
N CYS A 18 5.16 -15.23 -21.99
CA CYS A 18 5.27 -15.10 -20.53
C CYS A 18 3.85 -15.23 -19.97
N SER A 19 3.38 -16.47 -19.86
CA SER A 19 2.17 -16.82 -19.15
C SER A 19 2.53 -17.86 -18.10
N ASP A 20 3.36 -17.43 -17.16
CA ASP A 20 3.37 -18.05 -15.84
C ASP A 20 2.96 -16.95 -14.87
N GLY A 21 1.67 -16.93 -14.57
CA GLY A 21 1.20 -16.46 -13.28
C GLY A 21 1.85 -17.35 -12.23
N LEU A 22 3.08 -17.04 -11.86
CA LEU A 22 3.71 -17.54 -10.65
C LEU A 22 2.87 -16.99 -9.50
N GLU A 23 1.82 -17.73 -9.14
CA GLU A 23 1.23 -17.60 -7.81
C GLU A 23 2.39 -17.76 -6.83
N LYS A 24 2.71 -16.65 -6.17
CA LYS A 24 3.80 -16.59 -5.22
C LYS A 24 3.44 -17.53 -4.07
N GLU A 25 4.11 -18.68 -3.96
CA GLU A 25 3.89 -19.59 -2.85
C GLU A 25 4.14 -18.85 -1.54
N ILE A 26 3.08 -18.63 -0.78
CA ILE A 26 3.18 -18.04 0.56
C ILE A 26 3.86 -19.09 1.44
N PRO A 27 5.00 -18.78 2.07
CA PRO A 27 5.69 -19.73 2.93
C PRO A 27 4.73 -20.28 3.99
N SER A 28 4.77 -21.59 4.25
CA SER A 28 3.90 -22.26 5.22
C SER A 28 3.97 -21.68 6.65
N ASN A 29 5.03 -20.93 6.95
CA ASN A 29 5.26 -20.27 8.24
C ASN A 29 5.09 -18.73 8.21
N PHE A 30 4.45 -18.18 7.18
CA PHE A 30 4.24 -16.73 7.07
C PHE A 30 3.23 -16.23 8.11
N ASN A 31 3.64 -15.27 8.93
CA ASN A 31 2.85 -14.75 10.04
C ASN A 31 2.17 -13.41 9.71
N ARG A 32 0.84 -13.36 9.79
CA ARG A 32 0.05 -12.12 9.63
C ARG A 32 -0.33 -11.58 11.00
N ILE A 33 0.22 -10.42 11.37
CA ILE A 33 -0.04 -9.78 12.65
C ILE A 33 -1.30 -8.92 12.51
N LEU A 34 -2.47 -9.50 12.82
CA LEU A 34 -3.78 -8.86 12.73
C LEU A 34 -4.46 -8.84 14.10
N THR A 35 -5.26 -7.81 14.37
CA THR A 35 -6.09 -7.74 15.58
C THR A 35 -7.29 -8.68 15.44
N ASP A 36 -7.68 -9.35 16.53
CA ASP A 36 -8.90 -10.18 16.58
C ASP A 36 -10.14 -9.33 16.27
N THR A 37 -10.99 -9.83 15.37
CA THR A 37 -12.19 -9.15 14.89
C THR A 37 -13.47 -9.56 15.62
N THR A 38 -13.46 -10.66 16.39
CA THR A 38 -14.66 -11.30 16.97
C THR A 38 -15.53 -10.32 17.77
N ASN A 39 -14.91 -9.34 18.45
CA ASN A 39 -15.60 -8.30 19.21
C ASN A 39 -15.01 -6.89 19.00
N ASN A 40 -14.31 -6.66 17.88
CA ASN A 40 -13.62 -5.40 17.63
C ASN A 40 -13.98 -4.86 16.25
N HIS A 41 -14.97 -3.96 16.21
CA HIS A 41 -15.45 -3.37 14.96
C HIS A 41 -14.35 -2.60 14.20
N ARG A 42 -13.36 -2.00 14.90
CA ARG A 42 -12.23 -1.32 14.24
C ARG A 42 -11.32 -2.32 13.54
N ALA A 43 -11.10 -3.50 14.13
CA ALA A 43 -10.30 -4.55 13.50
C ALA A 43 -10.93 -5.05 12.20
N LYS A 44 -12.27 -5.02 12.09
CA LYS A 44 -12.95 -5.27 10.80
C LYS A 44 -12.58 -4.23 9.74
N TRP A 45 -12.53 -2.95 10.10
CA TRP A 45 -12.09 -1.89 9.18
C TRP A 45 -10.61 -2.00 8.78
N ASP A 46 -9.76 -2.64 9.58
CA ASP A 46 -8.40 -2.97 9.17
C ASP A 46 -8.42 -4.02 8.05
N LEU A 47 -9.23 -5.08 8.17
CA LEU A 47 -9.39 -6.09 7.12
C LEU A 47 -9.96 -5.49 5.83
N ASP A 48 -10.99 -4.65 5.95
CA ASP A 48 -11.57 -3.98 4.79
C ASP A 48 -10.49 -3.10 4.11
N GLN A 49 -9.63 -2.43 4.88
CA GLN A 49 -8.52 -1.63 4.35
C GLN A 49 -7.48 -2.48 3.62
N ILE A 50 -7.17 -3.68 4.13
CA ILE A 50 -6.27 -4.63 3.45
C ILE A 50 -6.85 -5.02 2.09
N ALA A 51 -8.15 -5.34 2.03
CA ALA A 51 -8.80 -5.67 0.77
C ALA A 51 -8.71 -4.50 -0.23
N HIS A 52 -8.93 -3.28 0.24
CA HIS A 52 -8.77 -2.07 -0.55
C HIS A 52 -7.35 -1.88 -1.10
N TYR A 53 -6.33 -1.93 -0.24
CA TYR A 53 -4.93 -1.80 -0.67
C TYR A 53 -4.51 -2.90 -1.63
N ASN A 54 -4.97 -4.13 -1.42
CA ASN A 54 -4.72 -5.23 -2.35
C ASN A 54 -5.35 -5.00 -3.72
N SER A 55 -6.58 -4.46 -3.78
CA SER A 55 -7.25 -4.08 -5.02
C SER A 55 -6.49 -2.99 -5.77
N ILE A 56 -6.02 -1.95 -5.07
CA ILE A 56 -5.20 -0.89 -5.67
C ILE A 56 -3.89 -1.45 -6.21
N CYS A 57 -3.19 -2.24 -5.39
CA CYS A 57 -1.91 -2.83 -5.78
C CYS A 57 -2.06 -3.66 -7.06
N GLU A 58 -3.13 -4.44 -7.17
CA GLU A 58 -3.42 -5.22 -8.38
C GLU A 58 -3.58 -4.34 -9.62
N GLU A 59 -4.37 -3.26 -9.52
CA GLU A 59 -4.62 -2.33 -10.63
C GLU A 59 -3.35 -1.59 -11.11
N ILE A 60 -2.42 -1.28 -10.19
CA ILE A 60 -1.15 -0.58 -10.53
C ILE A 60 0.06 -1.53 -10.68
N GLY A 61 -0.17 -2.85 -10.68
CA GLY A 61 0.86 -3.86 -10.90
C GLY A 61 1.87 -4.02 -9.74
N LEU A 62 1.48 -3.67 -8.52
CA LEU A 62 2.26 -3.93 -7.30
C LEU A 62 1.88 -5.26 -6.67
N ASN A 63 2.88 -5.91 -6.07
CA ASN A 63 2.64 -7.08 -5.23
C ASN A 63 1.84 -6.69 -3.97
N LYS A 64 0.95 -7.59 -3.54
CA LYS A 64 0.23 -7.51 -2.27
C LYS A 64 1.18 -7.82 -1.12
N LEU A 65 1.45 -6.86 -0.22
CA LEU A 65 2.33 -7.11 0.94
C LEU A 65 1.70 -8.12 1.91
N TYR A 66 0.38 -8.24 1.89
CA TYR A 66 -0.38 -9.25 2.64
C TYR A 66 0.04 -10.71 2.33
N ASP A 67 0.61 -10.94 1.15
CA ASP A 67 1.12 -12.24 0.69
C ASP A 67 2.63 -12.39 0.90
N GLY A 68 3.26 -11.40 1.56
CA GLY A 68 4.68 -11.38 1.87
C GLY A 68 5.55 -10.72 0.81
N ALA A 69 6.75 -10.31 1.23
CA ALA A 69 7.72 -9.63 0.40
C ALA A 69 9.04 -10.40 0.34
N GLU A 70 9.71 -10.40 -0.81
CA GLU A 70 11.01 -11.09 -0.97
C GLU A 70 12.13 -10.39 -0.19
N SER A 71 11.90 -9.15 0.19
CA SER A 71 12.77 -8.36 1.04
C SER A 71 11.91 -7.51 1.95
N LEU A 72 12.52 -6.76 2.87
CA LEU A 72 11.77 -5.82 3.68
C LEU A 72 11.14 -4.76 2.77
N GLU A 73 9.84 -4.53 2.91
CA GLU A 73 9.13 -3.47 2.21
C GLU A 73 8.18 -2.77 3.18
N ILE A 74 8.22 -1.44 3.17
CA ILE A 74 7.36 -0.56 3.97
C ILE A 74 6.60 0.33 3.00
N ARG A 75 5.28 0.43 3.15
CA ARG A 75 4.43 1.36 2.42
C ARG A 75 3.68 2.24 3.41
N ALA A 76 4.00 3.53 3.45
CA ALA A 76 3.18 4.51 4.15
C ALA A 76 2.10 5.02 3.20
N TRP A 77 0.85 4.81 3.59
CA TRP A 77 -0.33 5.19 2.83
C TRP A 77 -0.93 6.48 3.39
N GLN A 78 -1.35 7.36 2.49
CA GLN A 78 -2.21 8.50 2.81
C GLN A 78 -3.44 8.46 1.92
N GLN A 79 -4.59 8.28 2.57
CA GLN A 79 -5.89 8.31 1.94
C GLN A 79 -6.65 9.48 2.53
N THR A 80 -6.95 10.47 1.70
CA THR A 80 -7.92 11.48 2.07
C THR A 80 -9.28 11.00 1.57
N SER A 81 -10.33 11.08 2.38
CA SER A 81 -11.70 10.90 1.90
C SER A 81 -12.52 12.13 2.28
N PHE A 82 -13.18 12.72 1.28
CA PHE A 82 -14.27 13.65 1.50
C PHE A 82 -15.57 12.93 1.18
N PHE A 83 -16.47 12.83 2.17
CA PHE A 83 -17.84 12.32 1.98
C PHE A 83 -17.95 10.89 1.40
N GLY A 84 -17.04 9.98 1.78
CA GLY A 84 -17.15 8.57 1.41
C GLY A 84 -16.83 8.25 -0.06
N MET A 85 -16.31 9.22 -0.81
CA MET A 85 -15.76 8.98 -2.14
C MET A 85 -14.24 8.82 -2.04
N GLY A 86 -13.71 7.77 -2.66
CA GLY A 86 -12.28 7.57 -2.85
C GLY A 86 -11.69 8.80 -3.53
N THR A 87 -10.81 9.46 -2.79
CA THR A 87 -10.05 10.63 -3.20
C THR A 87 -8.61 10.16 -3.41
N ASP A 88 -7.81 10.91 -4.17
CA ASP A 88 -6.44 10.54 -4.54
C ASP A 88 -5.69 9.87 -3.39
N GLU A 89 -5.00 8.78 -3.70
CA GLU A 89 -4.21 8.03 -2.72
C GLU A 89 -2.73 8.21 -2.99
N GLU A 90 -1.98 8.36 -1.91
CA GLU A 90 -0.54 8.45 -1.98
C GLU A 90 0.11 7.26 -1.27
N ILE A 91 1.08 6.65 -1.94
CA ILE A 91 1.89 5.56 -1.39
C ILE A 91 3.35 6.00 -1.38
N TYR A 92 3.94 6.00 -0.19
CA TYR A 92 5.37 6.23 0.02
C TYR A 92 6.03 4.88 0.36
N SER A 93 6.66 4.27 -0.64
CA SER A 93 7.25 2.93 -0.55
C SER A 93 8.77 2.98 -0.33
N LEU A 94 9.24 2.16 0.61
CA LEU A 94 10.65 1.85 0.87
C LEU A 94 10.84 0.34 0.72
N LYS A 95 11.50 -0.11 -0.34
CA LYS A 95 11.84 -1.52 -0.56
C LYS A 95 13.35 -1.72 -0.45
N PHE A 96 13.76 -2.59 0.46
CA PHE A 96 15.16 -2.83 0.76
C PHE A 96 15.68 -3.97 -0.11
N ALA A 97 16.92 -3.87 -0.58
CA ALA A 97 17.62 -4.97 -1.23
C ALA A 97 19.10 -4.85 -0.85
N ASP A 98 19.60 -5.78 -0.03
CA ASP A 98 20.97 -5.75 0.49
C ASP A 98 21.35 -4.38 1.10
N SER A 99 22.28 -3.67 0.48
CA SER A 99 22.78 -2.37 0.93
C SER A 99 22.07 -1.17 0.29
N ILE A 100 21.02 -1.40 -0.51
CA ILE A 100 20.25 -0.33 -1.17
C ILE A 100 18.79 -0.29 -0.69
N VAL A 101 18.19 0.88 -0.84
CA VAL A 101 16.75 1.09 -0.69
C VAL A 101 16.19 1.74 -1.96
N HIS A 102 15.14 1.13 -2.48
CA HIS A 102 14.30 1.71 -3.53
C HIS A 102 13.22 2.54 -2.86
N MET A 103 13.27 3.85 -3.05
CA MET A 103 12.23 4.78 -2.65
C MET A 103 11.31 5.00 -3.83
N THR A 104 10.02 4.72 -3.68
CA THR A 104 9.04 4.99 -4.73
C THR A 104 7.82 5.69 -4.16
N PHE A 105 7.46 6.81 -4.79
CA PHE A 105 6.22 7.51 -4.54
C PHE A 105 5.21 7.16 -5.62
N TYR A 106 3.99 6.85 -5.21
CA TYR A 106 2.84 6.69 -6.09
C TYR A 106 1.80 7.72 -5.72
N ARG A 107 1.20 8.34 -6.74
CA ARG A 107 -0.06 9.06 -6.61
C ARG A 107 -1.10 8.43 -7.50
N ILE A 108 -2.21 8.04 -6.91
CA ILE A 108 -3.21 7.18 -7.52
C ILE A 108 -4.51 7.96 -7.61
N TYR A 109 -5.02 8.06 -8.83
CA TYR A 109 -6.29 8.71 -9.12
C TYR A 109 -7.33 7.62 -9.37
N CYS A 110 -8.16 7.37 -8.36
CA CYS A 110 -9.24 6.40 -8.47
C CYS A 110 -10.40 6.99 -9.28
N ARG A 111 -11.02 6.16 -10.13
CA ARG A 111 -12.23 6.53 -10.84
C ARG A 111 -13.33 6.85 -9.82
N LYS A 112 -14.06 7.94 -10.04
CA LYS A 112 -15.21 8.26 -9.21
C LYS A 112 -16.45 7.57 -9.77
N GLY A 113 -17.33 7.11 -8.87
CA GLY A 113 -18.63 6.59 -9.27
C GLY A 113 -19.42 7.71 -9.94
N ASN A 114 -20.01 7.43 -11.10
CA ASN A 114 -20.94 8.38 -11.70
C ASN A 114 -22.31 8.17 -11.03
N TYR A 115 -22.81 9.18 -10.33
CA TYR A 115 -24.13 9.14 -9.68
C TYR A 115 -25.27 9.02 -10.69
N ASP A 116 -25.04 9.40 -11.96
CA ASP A 116 -26.07 9.43 -13.00
C ASP A 116 -26.32 8.04 -13.63
N ASN A 117 -25.40 7.10 -13.47
CA ASN A 117 -25.59 5.72 -13.92
C ASN A 117 -25.75 4.83 -12.68
N ASP A 118 -26.81 4.02 -12.62
CA ASP A 118 -27.16 3.12 -11.49
C ASP A 118 -26.05 2.15 -11.02
N THR A 119 -24.85 2.18 -11.62
CA THR A 119 -23.66 1.42 -11.26
C THR A 119 -23.11 1.75 -9.87
N TYR A 120 -23.44 2.89 -9.26
CA TYR A 120 -23.03 3.18 -7.87
C TYR A 120 -23.68 2.23 -6.84
N LYS A 121 -24.79 1.57 -7.18
CA LYS A 121 -25.46 0.60 -6.30
C LYS A 121 -24.80 -0.78 -6.29
N THR A 122 -24.02 -1.11 -7.32
CA THR A 122 -23.42 -2.44 -7.50
C THR A 122 -21.90 -2.44 -7.36
N TRP A 123 -21.26 -1.27 -7.47
CA TRP A 123 -19.82 -1.13 -7.38
C TRP A 123 -19.40 -0.53 -6.03
N ASN A 124 -18.54 -1.25 -5.30
CA ASN A 124 -17.96 -0.76 -4.06
C ASN A 124 -16.53 -0.26 -4.34
N ALA A 125 -16.37 1.06 -4.45
CA ALA A 125 -15.07 1.69 -4.69
C ALA A 125 -14.00 1.36 -3.63
N PHE A 126 -14.41 0.90 -2.45
CA PHE A 126 -13.50 0.51 -1.39
C PHE A 126 -12.94 -0.91 -1.60
N THR A 127 -13.76 -1.88 -1.99
CA THR A 127 -13.30 -3.27 -2.18
C THR A 127 -12.92 -3.60 -3.62
N GLU A 128 -13.36 -2.77 -4.57
CA GLU A 128 -13.13 -2.90 -6.00
C GLU A 128 -12.59 -1.57 -6.53
N ALA A 129 -11.46 -1.12 -6.00
CA ALA A 129 -10.86 0.14 -6.45
C ALA A 129 -10.58 0.05 -7.95
N LYS A 130 -11.04 1.04 -8.71
CA LYS A 130 -10.75 1.18 -10.14
C LYS A 130 -9.82 2.36 -10.30
N VAL A 131 -8.59 2.12 -10.73
CA VAL A 131 -7.61 3.18 -10.93
C VAL A 131 -7.83 3.78 -12.33
N ASP A 132 -8.01 5.10 -12.39
CA ASP A 132 -8.14 5.81 -13.67
C ASP A 132 -6.75 6.16 -14.23
N SER A 133 -5.87 6.64 -13.36
CA SER A 133 -4.45 6.86 -13.67
C SER A 133 -3.61 6.85 -12.41
N PHE A 134 -2.29 6.69 -12.56
CA PHE A 134 -1.36 6.91 -11.47
C PHE A 134 -0.04 7.50 -11.97
N ILE A 135 0.67 8.18 -11.09
CA ILE A 135 2.02 8.68 -11.28
C ILE A 135 2.93 7.89 -10.35
N ALA A 136 4.09 7.45 -10.85
CA ALA A 136 5.12 6.81 -10.06
C ALA A 136 6.46 7.53 -10.23
N ILE A 137 7.13 7.84 -9.13
CA ILE A 137 8.48 8.41 -9.10
C ILE A 137 9.34 7.50 -8.25
N SER A 138 10.38 6.91 -8.84
CA SER A 138 11.27 5.96 -8.16
C SER A 138 12.72 6.40 -8.23
N LYS A 139 13.44 6.23 -7.12
CA LYS A 139 14.90 6.41 -7.03
C LYS A 139 15.51 5.38 -6.09
N THR A 140 16.76 5.05 -6.34
CA THR A 140 17.53 4.10 -5.53
C THR A 140 18.61 4.83 -4.76
N PHE A 141 18.79 4.48 -3.49
CA PHE A 141 19.79 5.07 -2.60
C PHE A 141 20.53 3.99 -1.81
N PRO A 142 21.70 4.29 -1.24
CA PRO A 142 22.27 3.47 -0.18
C PRO A 142 21.29 3.39 1.02
N SER A 143 21.16 2.20 1.60
CA SER A 143 20.29 1.94 2.76
C SER A 143 20.60 2.84 3.96
N SER A 144 21.85 3.28 4.12
CA SER A 144 22.25 4.19 5.21
C SER A 144 21.50 5.53 5.22
N ILE A 145 20.89 5.93 4.11
CA ILE A 145 20.10 7.17 4.03
C ILE A 145 18.88 7.15 4.97
N ILE A 146 18.42 5.96 5.36
CA ILE A 146 17.24 5.77 6.21
C ILE A 146 17.57 5.15 7.58
N ASP A 147 18.82 5.15 8.01
CA ASP A 147 19.22 4.64 9.34
C ASP A 147 18.44 5.32 10.49
N SER A 148 18.06 6.59 10.30
CA SER A 148 17.27 7.37 11.26
C SER A 148 15.80 6.94 11.39
N LEU A 149 15.29 6.06 10.53
CA LEU A 149 13.93 5.57 10.62
C LEU A 149 13.73 4.57 11.78
N HIS A 150 14.80 3.95 12.28
CA HIS A 150 14.72 2.92 13.32
C HIS A 150 13.67 1.85 12.97
N ILE A 151 13.81 1.24 11.79
CA ILE A 151 12.78 0.42 11.15
C ILE A 151 12.27 -0.70 12.06
N ASP A 152 13.12 -1.33 12.87
CA ASP A 152 12.70 -2.41 13.76
C ASP A 152 11.58 -2.00 14.73
N SER A 153 11.52 -0.72 15.11
CA SER A 153 10.48 -0.19 16.01
C SER A 153 9.07 -0.28 15.44
N ILE A 154 8.92 -0.29 14.11
CA ILE A 154 7.60 -0.35 13.43
C ILE A 154 6.78 -1.58 13.86
N TRP A 155 7.45 -2.71 14.14
CA TRP A 155 6.78 -3.95 14.50
C TRP A 155 6.10 -3.86 15.87
N SER A 156 6.49 -2.90 16.70
CA SER A 156 5.86 -2.63 18.00
C SER A 156 4.71 -1.62 17.94
N LEU A 157 4.57 -0.86 16.86
CA LEU A 157 3.50 0.15 16.72
C LEU A 157 2.11 -0.51 16.70
N LYS A 158 1.12 0.12 17.29
CA LYS A 158 -0.24 -0.43 17.36
C LYS A 158 -1.14 0.25 16.34
N SER A 159 -1.95 -0.54 15.64
CA SER A 159 -3.13 -0.02 14.94
C SER A 159 -4.10 0.56 15.94
N GLN A 160 -4.95 1.48 15.49
CA GLN A 160 -6.02 2.03 16.30
C GLN A 160 -6.95 0.95 16.86
N SER A 161 -7.17 -0.15 16.13
CA SER A 161 -7.95 -1.31 16.60
C SER A 161 -7.34 -2.02 17.80
N ALA A 162 -6.03 -1.95 17.98
CA ALA A 162 -5.31 -2.57 19.09
C ALA A 162 -5.14 -1.65 20.31
N LEU A 163 -5.79 -0.47 20.29
CA LEU A 163 -5.75 0.49 21.38
C LEU A 163 -7.06 0.48 22.17
N GLU A 164 -6.93 0.59 23.49
CA GLU A 164 -8.06 0.86 24.39
C GLU A 164 -8.39 2.35 24.36
N ILE A 165 -9.16 2.77 23.36
CA ILE A 165 -9.56 4.17 23.16
C ILE A 165 -11.07 4.32 22.98
N PRO A 166 -11.66 5.49 23.33
CA PRO A 166 -13.10 5.68 23.25
C PRO A 166 -13.65 5.63 21.82
N ASP A 167 -14.79 4.96 21.65
CA ASP A 167 -15.51 4.81 20.37
C ASP A 167 -16.39 6.03 20.04
N ASN A 168 -16.68 6.87 21.03
CA ASN A 168 -17.60 8.00 20.90
C ASN A 168 -16.96 9.26 20.29
N ILE A 169 -15.70 9.19 19.87
CA ILE A 169 -15.01 10.33 19.30
C ILE A 169 -15.36 10.46 17.82
N ARG A 170 -16.20 11.45 17.50
CA ARG A 170 -16.62 11.76 16.13
C ARG A 170 -15.72 12.82 15.50
N PHE A 171 -15.48 12.65 14.21
CA PHE A 171 -14.69 13.55 13.38
C PHE A 171 -15.41 13.78 12.04
N THR A 172 -15.24 14.97 11.48
CA THR A 172 -15.77 15.35 10.16
C THR A 172 -14.77 15.11 9.05
N ASP A 173 -13.50 14.90 9.40
CA ASP A 173 -12.42 14.51 8.51
C ASP A 173 -12.46 12.99 8.27
N GLY A 174 -12.23 12.58 7.03
CA GLY A 174 -12.18 11.18 6.58
C GLY A 174 -10.76 10.69 6.27
N THR A 175 -9.73 11.41 6.73
CA THR A 175 -8.33 11.04 6.47
C THR A 175 -7.97 9.75 7.19
N THR A 176 -7.49 8.78 6.42
CA THR A 176 -6.92 7.53 6.91
C THR A 176 -5.44 7.49 6.54
N THR A 177 -4.59 7.28 7.54
CA THR A 177 -3.17 7.02 7.32
C THR A 177 -2.83 5.63 7.81
N SER A 178 -1.96 4.95 7.07
CA SER A 178 -1.56 3.59 7.41
C SER A 178 -0.10 3.35 7.10
N ILE A 179 0.48 2.35 7.75
CA ILE A 179 1.74 1.76 7.35
C ILE A 179 1.53 0.27 7.14
N GLU A 180 1.81 -0.21 5.94
CA GLU A 180 2.02 -1.64 5.69
C GLU A 180 3.50 -1.97 5.75
N ILE A 181 3.83 -3.08 6.37
CA ILE A 181 5.18 -3.62 6.38
C ILE A 181 5.13 -5.13 6.17
N ALA A 182 6.00 -5.62 5.30
CA ALA A 182 6.23 -7.03 5.10
C ALA A 182 7.70 -7.36 4.91
N ASN A 183 8.05 -8.59 5.24
CA ASN A 183 9.28 -9.25 4.80
C ASN A 183 8.93 -10.69 4.37
N LYS A 184 9.93 -11.57 4.29
CA LYS A 184 9.70 -12.98 3.93
C LYS A 184 8.91 -13.78 4.98
N GLU A 185 8.88 -13.31 6.22
CA GLU A 185 8.40 -14.07 7.38
C GLU A 185 7.07 -13.56 7.92
N LYS A 186 6.80 -12.26 7.78
CA LYS A 186 5.64 -11.64 8.41
C LYS A 186 5.13 -10.41 7.68
N TYR A 187 3.85 -10.13 7.90
CA TYR A 187 3.13 -8.94 7.46
C TYR A 187 2.44 -8.25 8.64
N LYS A 188 2.32 -6.92 8.55
CA LYS A 188 1.52 -6.12 9.47
C LYS A 188 0.97 -4.87 8.79
N LEU A 189 -0.29 -4.56 9.07
CA LEU A 189 -0.92 -3.27 8.80
C LEU A 189 -1.05 -2.48 10.11
N ILE A 190 -0.61 -1.23 10.12
CA ILE A 190 -0.80 -0.26 11.20
C ILE A 190 -1.67 0.87 10.67
N LYS A 191 -2.95 0.87 11.02
CA LYS A 191 -3.94 1.85 10.52
C LYS A 191 -4.39 2.79 11.63
N HIS A 192 -4.49 4.09 11.31
CA HIS A 192 -5.18 5.08 12.13
C HIS A 192 -6.08 5.95 11.25
N HIS A 193 -7.36 6.00 11.62
CA HIS A 193 -8.29 6.97 11.06
C HIS A 193 -8.19 8.24 11.89
N VAL A 194 -8.02 9.40 11.23
CA VAL A 194 -7.91 10.74 11.85
C VAL A 194 -6.93 10.79 13.03
N ALA A 195 -5.72 10.24 12.81
CA ALA A 195 -4.69 10.04 13.84
C ALA A 195 -4.39 11.31 14.67
N TYR A 196 -4.16 12.46 14.02
CA TYR A 196 -3.89 13.74 14.70
C TYR A 196 -5.03 14.12 15.63
N ALA A 197 -6.26 14.06 15.14
CA ALA A 197 -7.43 14.47 15.89
C ALA A 197 -7.72 13.52 17.07
N TYR A 198 -7.42 12.22 16.92
CA TYR A 198 -7.43 11.26 18.03
C TYR A 198 -6.34 11.56 19.06
N TYR A 199 -5.10 11.82 18.63
CA TYR A 199 -4.02 12.16 19.54
C TYR A 199 -4.31 13.46 20.30
N GLU A 200 -4.84 14.48 19.63
CA GLU A 200 -5.19 15.75 20.28
C GLU A 200 -6.14 15.56 21.46
N LYS A 201 -7.13 14.67 21.32
CA LYS A 201 -8.13 14.38 22.34
C LYS A 201 -7.67 13.39 23.40
N THR A 202 -6.95 12.34 23.01
CA THR A 202 -6.60 11.22 23.91
C THR A 202 -5.22 11.35 24.54
N LYS A 203 -4.32 12.13 23.93
CA LYS A 203 -2.89 12.19 24.26
C LYS A 203 -2.23 10.81 24.32
N ASN A 204 -2.71 9.85 23.52
CA ASN A 204 -2.17 8.51 23.50
C ASN A 204 -0.82 8.47 22.76
N GLU A 205 0.26 8.13 23.47
CA GLU A 205 1.62 8.10 22.91
C GLU A 205 1.79 7.06 21.78
N ASN A 206 1.03 5.95 21.76
CA ASN A 206 1.11 4.99 20.65
C ASN A 206 0.65 5.62 19.31
N ILE A 207 -0.33 6.52 19.37
CA ILE A 207 -0.82 7.24 18.18
C ILE A 207 0.23 8.22 17.70
N LYS A 208 0.86 8.94 18.63
CA LYS A 208 1.96 9.88 18.35
C LYS A 208 3.19 9.17 17.76
N ASP A 209 3.58 8.03 18.31
CA ASP A 209 4.70 7.23 17.80
C ASP A 209 4.43 6.74 16.38
N PHE A 210 3.19 6.31 16.11
CA PHE A 210 2.74 6.00 14.76
C PHE A 210 2.85 7.21 13.82
N MET A 211 2.31 8.37 14.22
CA MET A 211 2.35 9.60 13.43
C MET A 211 3.79 10.01 13.11
N ASN A 212 4.66 10.03 14.12
CA ASN A 212 6.07 10.36 13.97
C ASN A 212 6.79 9.39 13.01
N PHE A 213 6.51 8.09 13.08
CA PHE A 213 7.09 7.13 12.15
C PHE A 213 6.60 7.37 10.72
N HIS A 214 5.28 7.49 10.54
CA HIS A 214 4.65 7.71 9.23
C HIS A 214 5.17 8.99 8.56
N GLU A 215 5.22 10.11 9.30
CA GLU A 215 5.77 11.38 8.82
C GLU A 215 7.26 11.28 8.45
N ARG A 216 8.07 10.54 9.23
CA ARG A 216 9.50 10.37 8.91
C ARG A 216 9.70 9.61 7.60
N VAL A 217 8.88 8.59 7.30
CA VAL A 217 8.93 7.88 6.00
C VAL A 217 8.66 8.88 4.87
N ILE A 218 7.57 9.63 4.97
CA ILE A 218 7.19 10.65 3.98
C ILE A 218 8.31 11.68 3.79
N ARG A 219 8.83 12.20 4.90
CA ARG A 219 9.90 13.21 4.90
C ARG A 219 11.15 12.70 4.18
N HIS A 220 11.52 11.43 4.36
CA HIS A 220 12.66 10.84 3.63
C HIS A 220 12.45 10.85 2.12
N LEU A 221 11.27 10.50 1.64
CA LEU A 221 10.97 10.58 0.22
C LEU A 221 10.97 12.04 -0.28
N GLN A 222 10.39 12.97 0.50
CA GLN A 222 10.33 14.39 0.15
C GLN A 222 11.72 15.05 0.07
N VAL A 223 12.55 14.88 1.09
CA VAL A 223 13.92 15.44 1.13
C VAL A 223 14.76 14.92 -0.04
N ASN A 224 14.55 13.67 -0.44
CA ASN A 224 15.25 13.04 -1.57
C ASN A 224 14.57 13.28 -2.93
N LYS A 225 13.57 14.16 -2.98
CA LYS A 225 12.83 14.54 -4.19
C LYS A 225 12.23 13.31 -4.90
N VAL A 226 11.70 12.38 -4.13
CA VAL A 226 10.92 11.21 -4.56
C VAL A 226 9.46 11.49 -4.23
N TYR A 227 8.92 12.55 -4.83
CA TYR A 227 7.53 12.96 -4.68
C TYR A 227 7.16 13.85 -5.86
N TYR A 228 5.88 14.04 -6.11
CA TYR A 228 5.41 14.96 -7.13
C TYR A 228 5.25 16.36 -6.51
N PRO A 229 6.10 17.35 -6.85
CA PRO A 229 5.91 18.72 -6.38
C PRO A 229 4.67 19.31 -7.06
N PHE A 230 3.77 19.84 -6.24
CA PHE A 230 2.69 20.71 -6.72
C PHE A 230 3.23 22.12 -6.98
#